data_AF-A0A1H8YDS5-F1
#
_entry.id   AF-A0A1H8YDS5-F1
#
_cell.length_a   1.000
_cell.length_b   1.000
_cell.length_c   1.000
_cell.angle_alpha   90.00
_cell.angle_beta   90.00
_cell.angle_gamma   90.00
#
_symmetry.space_group_name_H-M   'P 1'
#
loop_
_entity.id
_entity.type
_entity.pdbx_description
1 polymer ?
#
loop_
_entity_poly.entity_id
_entity_poly.type
_entity_poly.pdbx_seq_one_letter_code
_entity_poly.pdbx_strand_id
1 'polypeptide(L)'
;MGWLYKKSLDGFKGPRQYLDAQFTHEKASVRSTVLRSKIIDNRVYYAAVERLCRDTGIREVWALICLIRYDPRDREGYVFGYKDMHESMEPYEYDCPETILKLLTPTNLPGAAAWRARCQERSVVRRNRSTRRSV
;
A
#
# COMPACT_ATOMS: atom_id res chain seq x y z
N MET A 1 -0.15 3.70 14.74
CA MET A 1 0.09 2.26 14.47
C MET A 1 1.57 1.96 14.62
N GLY A 2 1.91 0.90 15.37
CA GLY A 2 3.29 0.45 15.59
C GLY A 2 3.79 -0.49 14.49
N TRP A 3 5.00 -1.01 14.64
CA TRP A 3 5.53 -2.05 13.75
C TRP A 3 5.03 -3.44 14.17
N LEU A 4 4.63 -4.24 13.19
CA LEU A 4 4.37 -5.66 13.35
C LEU A 4 5.56 -6.44 12.80
N TYR A 5 5.99 -7.48 13.51
CA TYR A 5 7.08 -8.36 13.09
C TYR A 5 6.61 -9.81 13.05
N LYS A 6 7.16 -10.56 12.10
CA LYS A 6 6.80 -11.93 11.77
C LYS A 6 8.07 -12.74 11.60
N LYS A 7 8.05 -13.95 12.18
CA LYS A 7 9.18 -14.89 12.05
C LYS A 7 9.18 -15.70 10.76
N SER A 8 8.06 -15.68 10.04
CA SER A 8 7.92 -16.32 8.74
C SER A 8 6.91 -15.56 7.89
N LEU A 9 6.96 -15.77 6.58
CA LEU A 9 5.93 -15.31 5.64
C LEU A 9 4.83 -16.36 5.44
N ASP A 10 4.63 -17.28 6.37
CA ASP A 10 3.52 -18.25 6.38
C ASP A 10 3.37 -19.02 5.04
N GLY A 11 4.49 -19.34 4.38
CA GLY A 11 4.54 -20.06 3.09
C GLY A 11 4.38 -19.16 1.84
N PHE A 12 4.18 -17.86 1.99
CA PHE A 12 4.14 -16.92 0.87
C PHE A 12 5.53 -16.66 0.28
N LYS A 13 5.60 -16.45 -1.04
CA LYS A 13 6.86 -16.29 -1.80
C LYS A 13 7.62 -15.00 -1.48
N GLY A 14 6.99 -14.04 -0.81
CA GLY A 14 7.61 -12.78 -0.45
C GLY A 14 6.66 -11.79 0.22
N PRO A 15 7.19 -10.65 0.71
CA PRO A 15 6.42 -9.63 1.44
C PRO A 15 5.15 -9.17 0.74
N ARG A 16 5.20 -9.00 -0.59
CA ARG A 16 4.04 -8.55 -1.37
C ARG A 16 2.88 -9.53 -1.27
N GLN A 17 3.13 -10.82 -1.52
CA GLN A 17 2.08 -11.84 -1.50
C GLN A 17 1.52 -12.01 -0.09
N TYR A 18 2.38 -11.95 0.92
CA TYR A 18 1.95 -11.93 2.33
C TYR A 18 1.00 -10.76 2.60
N LEU A 19 1.37 -9.54 2.20
CA LEU A 19 0.55 -8.34 2.44
C LEU A 19 -0.74 -8.36 1.61
N ASP A 20 -0.69 -8.83 0.36
CA ASP A 20 -1.88 -9.02 -0.48
C ASP A 20 -2.91 -9.91 0.23
N ALA A 21 -2.45 -11.03 0.82
CA ALA A 21 -3.28 -11.96 1.56
C ALA A 21 -3.76 -11.37 2.90
N GLN A 22 -2.88 -10.71 3.66
CA GLN A 22 -3.21 -10.08 4.95
C GLN A 22 -4.34 -9.05 4.82
N PHE A 23 -4.31 -8.25 3.76
CA PHE A 23 -5.28 -7.18 3.51
C PHE A 23 -6.45 -7.60 2.62
N THR A 24 -6.49 -8.85 2.17
CA THR A 24 -7.63 -9.49 1.51
C THR A 24 -8.30 -10.44 2.50
N HIS A 25 -9.33 -9.97 3.18
CA HIS A 25 -10.03 -10.75 4.20
C HIS A 25 -11.52 -10.43 4.23
N GLU A 26 -12.30 -11.41 4.67
CA GLU A 26 -13.73 -11.26 4.87
C GLU A 26 -14.06 -11.37 6.35
N LYS A 27 -14.81 -10.40 6.86
CA LYS A 27 -15.42 -10.38 8.19
C LYS A 27 -16.93 -10.22 8.02
N ALA A 28 -17.70 -10.46 9.08
CA ALA A 28 -19.16 -10.43 9.04
C ALA A 28 -19.72 -9.12 8.42
N SER A 29 -19.19 -7.96 8.82
CA SER A 29 -19.67 -6.64 8.37
C SER A 29 -18.86 -6.03 7.23
N VAL A 30 -17.65 -6.53 6.94
CA VAL A 30 -16.74 -5.91 5.96
C VAL A 30 -16.00 -6.97 5.16
N ARG A 31 -15.96 -6.79 3.84
CA ARG A 31 -15.04 -7.47 2.95
C ARG A 31 -13.97 -6.51 2.47
N SER A 32 -12.70 -6.90 2.62
CA SER A 32 -11.52 -6.18 2.13
C SER A 32 -10.88 -6.99 1.01
N THR A 33 -10.57 -6.34 -0.12
CA THR A 33 -9.91 -6.98 -1.27
C THR A 33 -8.79 -6.10 -1.80
N VAL A 34 -7.56 -6.62 -1.89
CA VAL A 34 -6.47 -5.93 -2.59
C VAL A 34 -6.69 -6.06 -4.10
N LEU A 35 -6.99 -4.95 -4.77
CA LEU A 35 -7.23 -4.92 -6.22
C LEU A 35 -5.92 -4.86 -7.01
N ARG A 36 -4.93 -4.15 -6.48
CA ARG A 36 -3.61 -3.99 -7.08
C ARG A 36 -2.61 -3.57 -6.02
N SER A 37 -1.41 -4.12 -6.10
CA SER A 37 -0.32 -3.80 -5.18
C SER A 37 1.04 -3.69 -5.88
N LYS A 38 1.97 -2.97 -5.27
CA LYS A 38 3.37 -2.90 -5.71
C LYS A 38 4.29 -2.54 -4.53
N ILE A 39 5.46 -3.17 -4.50
CA ILE A 39 6.57 -2.77 -3.64
C ILE A 39 7.51 -1.85 -4.44
N ILE A 40 7.89 -0.73 -3.84
CA ILE A 40 8.88 0.23 -4.35
C ILE A 40 10.11 0.17 -3.45
N ASP A 41 11.28 0.06 -4.08
CA ASP A 41 12.62 0.06 -3.48
C ASP A 41 12.81 -0.93 -2.32
N ASN A 42 12.03 -2.03 -2.33
CA ASN A 42 11.98 -3.02 -1.25
C ASN A 42 11.72 -2.41 0.15
N ARG A 43 11.05 -1.24 0.18
CA ARG A 43 10.85 -0.43 1.40
C ARG A 43 9.40 -0.05 1.64
N VAL A 44 8.63 0.18 0.58
CA VAL A 44 7.25 0.63 0.71
C VAL A 44 6.35 -0.21 -0.19
N TYR A 45 5.35 -0.82 0.43
CA TYR A 45 4.26 -1.48 -0.25
C TYR A 45 3.10 -0.50 -0.38
N TYR A 46 2.56 -0.39 -1.60
CA TYR A 46 1.36 0.36 -1.91
C TYR A 46 0.29 -0.61 -2.41
N ALA A 47 -0.96 -0.40 -2.01
CA ALA A 47 -2.10 -1.15 -2.54
C ALA A 47 -3.35 -0.30 -2.67
N ALA A 48 -4.12 -0.56 -3.73
CA ALA A 48 -5.53 -0.15 -3.81
C ALA A 48 -6.36 -1.24 -3.14
N VAL A 49 -7.04 -0.89 -2.04
CA VAL A 49 -7.84 -1.81 -1.25
C VAL A 49 -9.30 -1.43 -1.39
N GLU A 50 -10.09 -2.34 -1.96
CA GLU A 50 -11.55 -2.23 -1.93
C GLU A 50 -12.05 -2.64 -0.55
N ARG A 51 -12.86 -1.78 0.05
CA ARG A 51 -13.63 -2.08 1.26
C ARG A 51 -15.12 -2.04 0.91
N LEU A 52 -15.78 -3.17 1.08
CA LEU A 52 -17.23 -3.34 0.95
C LEU A 52 -17.83 -3.49 2.34
N CYS A 53 -18.67 -2.53 2.74
CA CYS A 53 -19.53 -2.66 3.90
C CYS A 53 -20.70 -3.58 3.55
N ARG A 54 -20.81 -4.73 4.21
CA ARG A 54 -21.86 -5.73 3.92
C ARG A 54 -23.24 -5.26 4.37
N ASP A 55 -23.30 -4.47 5.44
CA ASP A 55 -24.55 -3.99 6.02
C ASP A 55 -25.20 -2.90 5.16
N THR A 56 -24.38 -2.02 4.56
CA THR A 56 -24.87 -0.86 3.76
C THR A 56 -24.67 -1.02 2.26
N GLY A 57 -23.89 -2.01 1.82
CA GLY A 57 -23.51 -2.20 0.41
C GLY A 57 -22.52 -1.16 -0.14
N ILE A 58 -22.10 -0.19 0.68
CA ILE A 58 -21.17 0.87 0.26
C ILE A 58 -19.81 0.29 -0.05
N ARG A 59 -19.25 0.69 -1.20
CA ARG A 59 -17.91 0.32 -1.65
C ARG A 59 -17.03 1.56 -1.72
N GLU A 60 -15.84 1.45 -1.18
CA GLU A 60 -14.78 2.46 -1.29
C GLU A 60 -13.46 1.79 -1.67
N VAL A 61 -12.62 2.49 -2.43
CA VAL A 61 -11.26 2.05 -2.75
C VAL A 61 -10.28 3.09 -2.27
N TRP A 62 -9.44 2.72 -1.31
CA TRP A 62 -8.47 3.60 -0.67
C TRP A 62 -7.05 3.05 -0.84
N ALA A 63 -6.06 3.93 -0.70
CA ALA A 63 -4.65 3.51 -0.75
C ALA A 63 -4.14 3.09 0.63
N LEU A 64 -3.68 1.86 0.70
CA LEU A 64 -2.90 1.31 1.80
C LEU A 64 -1.42 1.50 1.54
N ILE A 65 -0.71 2.03 2.53
CA ILE A 65 0.74 2.19 2.51
C ILE A 65 1.31 1.34 3.65
N CYS A 66 2.24 0.43 3.35
CA CYS A 66 3.01 -0.26 4.38
C CYS A 66 4.50 0.04 4.22
N LEU A 67 5.12 0.58 5.26
CA LEU A 67 6.58 0.48 5.36
C LEU A 67 6.92 -0.97 5.63
N ILE A 68 7.94 -1.49 4.95
CA ILE A 68 8.37 -2.87 5.09
C ILE A 68 9.83 -2.95 5.51
N ARG A 69 10.14 -3.97 6.30
CA ARG A 69 11.48 -4.45 6.59
C ARG A 69 11.48 -5.94 6.26
N TYR A 70 12.37 -6.35 5.38
CA TYR A 70 12.49 -7.76 5.00
C TYR A 70 13.95 -8.17 5.07
N ASP A 71 14.27 -9.00 6.06
CA ASP A 71 15.60 -9.55 6.28
C ASP A 71 15.49 -11.05 6.57
N PRO A 72 15.58 -11.91 5.54
CA PRO A 72 15.54 -13.36 5.71
C PRO A 72 16.63 -13.94 6.62
N ARG A 73 17.67 -13.16 6.96
CA ARG A 73 18.83 -13.58 7.77
C ARG A 73 18.84 -12.93 9.15
N ASP A 74 17.73 -12.34 9.57
CA ASP A 74 17.60 -11.72 10.89
C ASP A 74 18.00 -12.70 12.00
N ARG A 75 18.85 -12.26 12.93
CA ARG A 75 19.45 -13.10 13.97
C ARG A 75 18.45 -13.63 14.99
N GLU A 76 17.37 -12.88 15.24
CA GLU A 76 16.30 -13.26 16.16
C GLU A 76 15.16 -13.99 15.44
N GLY A 77 15.30 -14.16 14.13
CA GLY A 77 14.37 -14.83 13.25
C GLY A 77 13.18 -13.95 12.84
N TYR A 78 13.16 -12.64 13.11
CA TYR A 78 12.09 -11.74 12.68
C TYR A 78 12.28 -11.31 11.23
N VAL A 79 12.06 -12.26 10.32
CA VAL A 79 12.40 -12.12 8.89
C VAL A 79 11.61 -11.06 8.15
N PHE A 80 10.44 -10.67 8.67
CA PHE A 80 9.58 -9.69 8.03
C PHE A 80 8.91 -8.78 9.05
N GLY A 81 8.91 -7.47 8.79
CA GLY A 81 8.16 -6.49 9.54
C GLY A 81 7.44 -5.52 8.63
N TYR A 82 6.28 -5.05 9.06
CA TYR A 82 5.54 -4.01 8.35
C TYR A 82 4.83 -3.06 9.31
N LYS A 83 4.61 -1.83 8.84
CA LYS A 83 3.78 -0.83 9.51
C LYS A 83 2.81 -0.26 8.49
N ASP A 84 1.53 -0.58 8.66
CA ASP A 84 0.44 -0.11 7.82
C ASP A 84 -0.04 1.29 8.20
N MET A 85 -0.40 2.06 7.18
CA MET A 85 -0.86 3.43 7.28
C MET A 85 -1.92 3.66 6.20
N HIS A 86 -2.98 4.37 6.58
CA HIS A 86 -3.99 4.86 5.65
C HIS A 86 -3.47 6.11 4.91
N GLU A 87 -3.88 6.33 3.67
CA GLU A 87 -3.51 7.52 2.87
C GLU A 87 -3.84 8.87 3.55
N SER A 88 -4.84 8.90 4.44
CA SER A 88 -5.18 10.09 5.22
C SER A 88 -4.26 10.37 6.41
N MET A 89 -3.35 9.45 6.74
CA MET A 89 -2.38 9.61 7.83
C MET A 89 -1.10 10.30 7.38
N GLU A 90 -1.08 10.86 6.16
CA GLU A 90 0.07 11.54 5.57
C GLU A 90 1.39 10.75 5.75
N PRO A 91 1.54 9.58 5.11
CA PRO A 91 2.66 8.68 5.36
C PRO A 91 4.04 9.22 4.90
N TYR A 92 4.10 10.42 4.32
CA TYR A 92 5.27 11.04 3.68
C TYR A 92 5.94 10.23 2.55
N GLU A 93 5.37 9.08 2.19
CA GLU A 93 5.80 8.20 1.11
C GLU A 93 4.97 8.45 -0.16
N TYR A 94 5.54 9.17 -1.13
CA TYR A 94 4.82 9.68 -2.31
C TYR A 94 5.10 8.95 -3.62
N ASP A 95 5.63 7.73 -3.53
CA ASP A 95 6.05 6.93 -4.68
C ASP A 95 4.98 5.96 -5.20
N CYS A 96 3.73 6.20 -4.81
CA CYS A 96 2.61 5.38 -5.23
C CYS A 96 2.46 5.39 -6.77
N PRO A 97 2.45 4.21 -7.41
CA PRO A 97 2.23 4.09 -8.84
C PRO A 97 0.88 4.68 -9.30
N GLU A 98 0.87 5.34 -10.46
CA GLU A 98 -0.36 5.83 -11.10
C GLU A 98 -1.39 4.73 -11.34
N THR A 99 -0.94 3.50 -11.60
CA THR A 99 -1.81 2.34 -11.81
C THR A 99 -2.60 1.94 -10.57
N ILE A 100 -2.14 2.33 -9.38
CA ILE A 100 -2.85 2.20 -8.10
C ILE A 100 -3.73 3.42 -7.88
N LEU A 101 -3.19 4.64 -8.05
CA LEU A 101 -3.94 5.89 -7.86
C LEU A 101 -5.22 5.97 -8.69
N LYS A 102 -5.20 5.44 -9.93
CA LYS A 102 -6.36 5.41 -10.84
C LYS A 102 -7.50 4.51 -10.38
N LEU A 103 -7.26 3.59 -9.43
CA LEU A 103 -8.28 2.69 -8.90
C LEU A 103 -9.02 3.29 -7.70
N LEU A 104 -8.49 4.36 -7.11
CA LEU A 104 -8.99 4.90 -5.85
C LEU A 104 -10.29 5.67 -6.07
N THR A 105 -11.29 5.43 -5.23
CA THR A 105 -12.54 6.21 -5.25
C THR A 105 -12.29 7.64 -4.78
N PRO A 106 -13.08 8.64 -5.22
CA PRO A 106 -13.01 9.99 -4.69
C PRO A 106 -13.05 10.01 -3.16
N THR A 107 -12.36 10.95 -2.53
CA THR A 107 -12.25 11.06 -1.07
C THR A 107 -12.42 12.51 -0.64
N ASN A 108 -13.16 12.72 0.45
CA ASN A 108 -13.33 14.02 1.09
C ASN A 108 -12.38 14.20 2.28
N LEU A 109 -11.50 13.22 2.55
CA LEU A 109 -10.53 13.29 3.63
C LEU A 109 -9.35 14.19 3.19
N PRO A 110 -9.11 15.34 3.83
CA PRO A 110 -8.09 16.29 3.36
C PRO A 110 -6.70 15.68 3.25
N GLY A 111 -6.28 14.88 4.25
CA GLY A 111 -4.98 14.20 4.23
C GLY A 111 -4.83 13.20 3.07
N ALA A 112 -5.91 12.50 2.71
CA ALA A 112 -5.88 11.55 1.60
C ALA A 112 -5.78 12.29 0.26
N ALA A 113 -6.58 13.34 0.09
CA ALA A 113 -6.54 14.18 -1.10
C ALA A 113 -5.14 14.82 -1.30
N ALA A 114 -4.57 15.37 -0.23
CA ALA A 114 -3.23 15.97 -0.24
C ALA A 114 -2.14 14.94 -0.58
N TRP A 115 -2.19 13.75 0.04
CA TRP A 115 -1.24 12.67 -0.25
C TRP A 115 -1.31 12.21 -1.71
N ARG A 116 -2.53 12.02 -2.24
CA ARG A 116 -2.74 11.62 -3.65
C ARG A 116 -2.20 12.66 -4.63
N ALA A 117 -2.45 13.95 -4.38
CA ALA A 117 -1.92 15.04 -5.20
C ALA A 117 -0.38 15.04 -5.24
N ARG A 118 0.28 14.90 -4.08
CA ARG A 118 1.75 14.80 -3.99
C ARG A 118 2.31 13.57 -4.75
N CYS A 119 1.61 12.44 -4.70
CA CYS A 119 2.00 11.26 -5.49
C CYS A 119 1.93 11.53 -7.00
N GLN A 120 0.87 12.22 -7.46
CA GLN A 120 0.71 12.58 -8.86
C GLN A 120 1.81 13.54 -9.33
N GLU A 121 2.09 14.60 -8.57
CA GLU A 121 3.17 15.55 -8.84
C GLU A 121 4.52 14.82 -8.99
N ARG A 122 4.83 13.93 -8.05
CA ARG A 122 6.08 13.16 -8.08
C ARG A 122 6.17 12.22 -9.26
N SER A 123 5.06 11.62 -9.69
CA SER A 123 5.02 10.79 -10.90
C SER A 123 5.34 11.58 -12.17
N VAL A 124 4.79 12.80 -12.28
CA VAL A 124 5.09 13.71 -13.41
C VAL A 124 6.58 14.07 -13.44
N VAL A 125 7.17 14.42 -12.29
CA VAL A 125 8.60 14.74 -12.18
C VAL A 125 9.46 13.55 -12.60
N ARG A 126 9.12 12.33 -12.17
CA ARG A 126 9.83 11.10 -12.53
C ARG A 126 9.76 10.84 -14.03
N ARG A 127 8.58 10.98 -14.63
CA ARG A 127 8.39 10.81 -16.08
C ARG A 127 9.25 11.79 -16.88
N ASN A 128 9.27 13.05 -16.47
CA ASN A 128 10.07 14.08 -17.13
C ASN A 128 11.57 13.81 -17.01
N ARG A 129 12.03 13.26 -15.87
CA ARG A 129 13.43 12.84 -15.69
C ARG A 129 13.80 11.64 -16.55
N SER A 130 12.91 10.65 -16.72
CA SER A 130 13.17 9.53 -17.62
C SER A 130 13.24 9.97 -19.08
N THR A 131 12.35 10.84 -19.55
CA THR A 131 12.36 11.34 -20.94
C THR A 131 13.66 12.08 -21.27
N ARG A 132 14.19 12.87 -20.33
CA ARG A 132 15.46 13.61 -20.51
C ARG A 132 16.72 12.73 -20.48
N ARG A 133 16.64 11.50 -19.99
CA ARG A 133 17.79 10.56 -19.93
C ARG A 133 17.87 9.63 -21.14
N SER A 134 16.81 9.60 -21.96
CA SER A 134 16.71 8.74 -23.14
C SER A 134 16.95 9.49 -24.46
N VAL A 135 17.36 10.76 -24.37
CA VAL A 135 17.78 11.64 -25.48
C VAL A 135 19.23 12.02 -25.24
#